data_AF-A0A812TPC5-F1
#
_entry.id   AF-A0A812TPC5-F1
#
_cell.length_a   1.000
_cell.length_b   1.000
_cell.length_c   1.000
_cell.angle_alpha   90.00
_cell.angle_beta   90.00
_cell.angle_gamma   90.00
#
_symmetry.space_group_name_H-M   'P 1'
#
loop_
_entity.id
_entity.type
_entity.pdbx_description
1 polymer ?
#
loop_
_entity_poly.entity_id
_entity_poly.type
_entity_poly.pdbx_seq_one_letter_code
_entity_poly.pdbx_strand_id
1 'polypeptide(L)'
;MIQARDEDGLTDFITKPEVEKRNVQRVILKAKAFSRNIGGQAAEGDGENTTYKVNPEYVGTVFQDYIMPLTKEVEVAYLLARLDETPRPGPEQESTAWFGTASGSGRLKKTLQEDFNVRADQL
;
A
#
# COMPACT_ATOMS: atom_id res chain seq x y z
N MET A 1 -19.28 -20.86 7.88
CA MET A 1 -18.28 -20.18 7.04
C MET A 1 -17.01 -19.89 7.86
N ILE A 2 -16.98 -18.91 8.76
CA ILE A 2 -15.76 -18.56 9.52
C ILE A 2 -15.26 -19.71 10.42
N GLN A 3 -16.13 -20.31 11.23
CA GLN A 3 -15.77 -21.48 12.06
C GLN A 3 -15.42 -22.73 11.23
N ALA A 4 -15.94 -22.82 10.01
CA ALA A 4 -15.67 -23.92 9.09
C ALA A 4 -14.43 -23.66 8.22
N ARG A 5 -13.75 -22.50 8.38
CA ARG A 5 -12.64 -22.03 7.56
C ARG A 5 -12.92 -22.13 6.05
N ASP A 6 -14.14 -21.79 5.68
CA ASP A 6 -14.62 -21.81 4.29
C ASP A 6 -14.28 -20.48 3.60
N GLU A 7 -13.19 -20.46 2.84
CA GLU A 7 -12.66 -19.27 2.15
C GLU A 7 -13.54 -18.86 0.96
N ASP A 8 -13.99 -19.83 0.17
CA ASP A 8 -14.80 -19.61 -1.03
C ASP A 8 -16.17 -19.04 -0.67
N GLY A 9 -16.85 -19.66 0.31
CA GLY A 9 -18.14 -19.17 0.79
C GLY A 9 -18.07 -17.77 1.40
N LEU A 10 -16.92 -17.41 1.98
CA LEU A 10 -16.70 -16.07 2.53
C LEU A 10 -16.42 -15.04 1.43
N THR A 11 -15.65 -15.43 0.42
CA THR A 11 -15.36 -14.59 -0.77
C THR A 11 -16.65 -14.24 -1.50
N ASP A 12 -17.55 -15.22 -1.70
CA ASP A 12 -18.85 -15.00 -2.31
C ASP A 12 -19.75 -14.12 -1.45
N PHE A 13 -19.72 -14.32 -0.13
CA PHE A 13 -20.52 -13.53 0.82
C PHE A 13 -20.13 -12.05 0.85
N ILE A 14 -18.83 -11.74 0.78
CA ILE A 14 -18.34 -10.35 0.79
C ILE A 14 -18.50 -9.67 -0.57
N THR A 15 -18.55 -10.43 -1.65
CA THR A 15 -18.64 -9.90 -3.02
C THR A 15 -20.02 -9.29 -3.27
N LYS A 16 -20.05 -7.97 -3.48
CA LYS A 16 -21.27 -7.20 -3.77
C LYS A 16 -21.14 -6.52 -5.15
N PRO A 17 -21.60 -7.16 -6.24
CA PRO A 17 -21.33 -6.68 -7.59
C PRO A 17 -21.85 -5.27 -7.86
N GLU A 18 -22.97 -4.89 -7.25
CA GLU A 18 -23.55 -3.55 -7.37
C GLU A 18 -22.68 -2.46 -6.70
N VAL A 19 -21.99 -2.79 -5.60
CA VAL A 19 -21.09 -1.86 -4.91
C VAL A 19 -19.76 -1.75 -5.66
N GLU A 20 -19.25 -2.87 -6.16
CA GLU A 20 -18.03 -2.93 -6.96
C GLU A 20 -18.14 -2.06 -8.22
N LYS A 21 -19.23 -2.21 -8.98
CA LYS A 21 -19.51 -1.36 -10.17
C LYS A 21 -19.55 0.12 -9.83
N ARG A 22 -20.25 0.49 -8.74
CA ARG A 22 -20.33 1.91 -8.29
C ARG A 22 -18.96 2.43 -7.85
N ASN A 23 -18.14 1.60 -7.22
CA ASN A 23 -16.79 1.98 -6.82
C ASN A 23 -15.91 2.26 -8.03
N VAL A 24 -15.94 1.39 -9.06
CA VAL A 24 -15.20 1.60 -10.32
C VAL A 24 -15.66 2.89 -11.01
N GLN A 25 -16.97 3.11 -11.15
CA GLN A 25 -17.50 4.35 -11.72
C GLN A 25 -17.01 5.59 -10.97
N ARG A 26 -17.02 5.55 -9.63
CA ARG A 26 -16.54 6.66 -8.80
C ARG A 26 -15.04 6.90 -8.97
N VAL A 27 -14.23 5.85 -9.10
CA VAL A 27 -12.79 5.96 -9.35
C VAL A 27 -12.53 6.65 -10.68
N ILE A 28 -13.25 6.27 -11.74
CA ILE A 28 -13.13 6.90 -13.06
C ILE A 28 -13.52 8.38 -12.98
N LEU A 29 -14.63 8.74 -12.32
CA LEU A 29 -15.05 10.13 -12.15
C LEU A 29 -14.01 10.96 -11.38
N LYS A 30 -13.43 10.40 -10.32
CA LYS A 30 -12.33 11.04 -9.59
C LYS A 30 -11.10 11.20 -10.49
N ALA A 31 -10.72 10.18 -11.25
CA ALA A 31 -9.59 10.28 -12.17
C ALA A 31 -9.82 11.37 -13.23
N LYS A 32 -11.04 11.52 -13.77
CA LYS A 32 -11.42 12.62 -14.67
C LYS A 32 -11.34 14.00 -14.00
N ALA A 33 -11.71 14.10 -12.74
CA ALA A 33 -11.63 15.36 -12.01
C ALA A 33 -10.18 15.76 -11.72
N PHE A 34 -9.36 14.84 -11.21
CA PHE A 34 -7.99 15.12 -10.75
C PHE A 34 -6.93 15.10 -11.85
N SER A 35 -7.15 14.34 -12.93
CA SER A 35 -6.17 14.24 -14.04
C SER A 35 -6.35 15.34 -15.08
N ARG A 36 -7.34 16.22 -14.92
CA ARG A 36 -7.61 17.34 -15.83
C ARG A 36 -6.46 18.34 -15.78
N ASN A 37 -5.97 18.76 -16.95
CA ASN A 37 -4.97 19.81 -17.01
C ASN A 37 -5.63 21.18 -16.77
N ILE A 38 -5.34 21.80 -15.62
CA ILE A 38 -5.89 23.11 -15.22
C ILE A 38 -5.08 24.28 -15.83
N GLY A 39 -3.93 24.01 -16.43
CA GLY A 39 -2.96 25.04 -16.84
C GLY A 39 -2.98 25.47 -18.31
N GLY A 40 -3.84 24.91 -19.16
CA GLY A 40 -3.90 25.27 -20.58
C GLY A 40 -5.34 25.46 -21.01
N GLN A 41 -5.74 26.72 -21.20
CA GLN A 41 -7.02 27.18 -21.75
C GLN A 41 -8.24 26.36 -21.32
N ALA A 42 -8.97 26.89 -20.34
CA ALA A 42 -10.39 26.62 -20.21
C ALA A 42 -11.09 27.02 -21.53
N ALA A 43 -11.11 26.11 -22.50
CA ALA A 43 -12.09 26.17 -23.58
C ALA A 43 -13.42 25.80 -22.93
N GLU A 44 -14.22 26.83 -22.68
CA GLU A 44 -15.64 26.66 -22.41
C GLU A 44 -16.26 25.85 -23.56
N GLY A 45 -16.72 24.66 -23.26
CA GLY A 45 -17.37 23.77 -24.21
C GLY A 45 -17.03 22.33 -23.91
N ASP A 46 -18.06 21.50 -23.80
CA ASP A 46 -17.99 20.03 -23.85
C ASP A 46 -17.47 19.57 -25.23
N GLY A 47 -16.26 19.97 -25.61
CA GLY A 47 -15.70 19.83 -26.94
C GLY A 47 -14.24 19.38 -26.90
N GLU A 48 -14.04 18.08 -27.12
CA GLU A 48 -12.90 17.39 -27.76
C GLU A 48 -11.45 17.60 -27.25
N ASN A 49 -11.14 18.60 -26.40
CA ASN A 49 -9.78 18.95 -26.00
C ASN A 49 -9.51 18.89 -24.49
N THR A 50 -10.28 18.10 -23.73
CA THR A 50 -9.95 17.81 -22.32
C THR A 50 -8.74 16.87 -22.24
N THR A 51 -7.54 17.45 -22.22
CA THR A 51 -6.30 16.68 -22.07
C THR A 51 -6.18 16.20 -20.62
N TYR A 52 -6.15 14.88 -20.44
CA TYR A 52 -5.87 14.25 -19.15
C TYR A 52 -4.38 13.87 -19.05
N LYS A 53 -3.76 14.09 -17.88
CA LYS A 53 -2.39 13.63 -17.61
C LYS A 53 -2.28 12.10 -17.55
N VAL A 54 -3.38 11.44 -17.19
CA VAL A 54 -3.50 9.99 -17.05
C VAL A 54 -4.85 9.58 -17.64
N ASN A 55 -4.89 8.48 -18.38
CA ASN A 55 -6.13 7.92 -18.92
C ASN A 55 -7.07 7.49 -17.76
N PRO A 56 -8.22 8.15 -17.55
CA PRO A 56 -9.13 7.85 -16.44
C PRO A 56 -9.76 6.45 -16.51
N GLU A 57 -10.06 5.97 -17.71
CA GLU A 57 -10.62 4.65 -17.97
C GLU A 57 -9.62 3.55 -17.58
N TYR A 58 -8.32 3.76 -17.91
CA TYR A 58 -7.25 2.84 -17.50
C TYR A 58 -7.07 2.76 -15.98
N VAL A 59 -7.26 3.88 -15.26
CA VAL A 59 -7.26 3.86 -13.78
C VAL A 59 -8.41 3.00 -13.25
N GLY A 60 -9.57 3.05 -13.91
CA GLY A 60 -10.71 2.19 -13.59
C GLY A 60 -10.41 0.70 -13.77
N THR A 61 -9.76 0.31 -14.88
CA THR A 61 -9.39 -1.09 -15.14
C THR A 61 -8.38 -1.59 -14.11
N VAL A 62 -7.34 -0.79 -13.80
CA VAL A 62 -6.36 -1.17 -12.76
C VAL A 62 -7.03 -1.37 -11.39
N PHE A 63 -7.98 -0.50 -11.05
CA PHE A 63 -8.72 -0.63 -9.80
C PHE A 63 -9.58 -1.91 -9.76
N GLN A 64 -10.23 -2.24 -10.86
CA GLN A 64 -11.08 -3.43 -10.98
C GLN A 64 -10.27 -4.73 -10.98
N ASP A 65 -9.16 -4.78 -11.72
CA ASP A 65 -8.43 -6.02 -11.99
C ASP A 65 -7.40 -6.36 -10.91
N TYR A 66 -6.87 -5.35 -10.20
CA TYR A 66 -5.78 -5.56 -9.24
C TYR A 66 -6.14 -5.12 -7.82
N ILE A 67 -6.66 -3.90 -7.65
CA ILE A 67 -6.88 -3.34 -6.31
C ILE A 67 -8.03 -4.05 -5.62
N MET A 68 -9.15 -4.24 -6.32
CA MET A 68 -10.36 -4.85 -5.74
C MET A 68 -10.16 -6.33 -5.35
N PRO A 69 -9.54 -7.20 -6.17
CA PRO A 69 -9.25 -8.58 -5.76
C PRO A 69 -8.32 -8.64 -4.55
N LEU A 70 -7.25 -7.83 -4.55
CA LEU A 70 -6.30 -7.78 -3.43
C LEU A 70 -6.96 -7.37 -2.12
N THR A 71 -7.89 -6.40 -2.15
CA THR A 71 -8.63 -6.01 -0.95
C THR A 71 -9.54 -7.13 -0.44
N LYS A 72 -10.14 -7.92 -1.33
CA LYS A 72 -10.99 -9.05 -0.95
C LYS A 72 -10.19 -10.17 -0.29
N GLU A 73 -8.99 -10.48 -0.80
CA GLU A 73 -8.09 -11.45 -0.17
C GLU A 73 -7.76 -11.07 1.28
N VAL A 74 -7.44 -9.79 1.53
CA VAL A 74 -7.15 -9.29 2.88
C VAL A 74 -8.39 -9.33 3.77
N GLU A 75 -9.57 -9.00 3.26
CA GLU A 75 -10.83 -9.10 4.01
C GLU A 75 -11.13 -10.55 4.42
N VAL A 76 -10.97 -11.51 3.50
CA VAL A 76 -11.16 -12.94 3.79
C VAL A 76 -10.15 -13.42 4.84
N ALA A 77 -8.86 -13.12 4.65
CA ALA A 77 -7.81 -13.48 5.60
C ALA A 77 -8.08 -12.90 7.00
N TYR A 78 -8.55 -11.65 7.06
CA TYR A 78 -8.95 -11.00 8.31
C TYR A 78 -10.13 -11.71 8.97
N LEU A 79 -11.16 -12.08 8.20
CA LEU A 79 -12.34 -12.74 8.74
C LEU A 79 -12.04 -14.16 9.24
N LEU A 80 -11.12 -14.89 8.61
CA LEU A 80 -10.65 -16.19 9.10
C LEU A 80 -9.91 -16.06 10.43
N ALA A 81 -9.02 -15.07 10.53
CA ALA A 81 -8.27 -14.78 11.75
C ALA A 81 -9.13 -14.13 12.86
N ARG A 82 -10.39 -13.76 12.58
CA ARG A 82 -11.26 -13.01 13.50
C ARG A 82 -11.62 -13.80 14.76
N LEU A 83 -11.77 -15.13 14.65
CA LEU A 83 -12.08 -16.02 15.77
C LEU A 83 -10.84 -16.64 16.40
N ASP A 84 -9.67 -16.52 15.76
CA ASP A 84 -8.42 -16.98 16.34
C ASP A 84 -8.02 -15.99 17.45
N GLU A 85 -8.02 -16.45 18.71
CA GLU A 85 -7.66 -15.66 19.89
C GLU A 85 -6.17 -15.24 19.94
N THR A 86 -5.39 -15.53 18.90
CA THR A 86 -4.00 -15.05 18.81
C THR A 86 -4.00 -13.53 18.85
N PRO A 87 -3.56 -12.91 19.96
CA PRO A 87 -3.49 -11.47 20.04
C PRO A 87 -2.55 -11.02 18.94
N ARG A 88 -2.99 -10.10 18.08
CA ARG A 88 -2.06 -9.44 17.17
C ARG A 88 -0.92 -8.91 18.04
N PRO A 89 0.34 -9.28 17.74
CA PRO A 89 1.47 -8.76 18.49
C PRO A 89 1.35 -7.23 18.48
N GLY A 90 1.36 -6.62 19.67
CA GLY A 90 1.27 -5.18 19.79
C GLY A 90 2.39 -4.51 18.97
N PRO A 91 2.24 -3.22 18.62
CA PRO A 91 3.25 -2.47 17.83
C PRO A 91 4.66 -2.53 18.45
N GLU A 92 4.75 -2.86 19.74
CA GLU A 92 5.98 -3.14 20.45
C GLU A 92 6.79 -4.34 19.92
N GLN A 93 6.15 -5.40 19.41
CA GLN A 93 6.86 -6.59 18.91
C GLN A 93 7.28 -6.47 17.43
N GLU A 94 6.58 -5.66 16.62
CA GLU A 94 6.89 -5.48 15.19
C GLU A 94 8.13 -4.59 14.97
N SER A 95 8.41 -3.65 15.90
CA SER A 95 9.60 -2.80 15.84
C SER A 95 10.91 -3.60 15.87
N THR A 96 10.92 -4.74 16.57
CA THR A 96 12.12 -5.56 16.77
C THR A 96 12.45 -6.42 15.53
N ALA A 97 11.46 -6.66 14.67
CA ALA A 97 11.62 -7.46 13.45
C ALA A 97 12.08 -6.62 12.24
N TRP A 98 11.65 -5.35 12.15
CA TRP A 98 12.06 -4.43 11.08
C TRP A 98 13.37 -3.70 11.40
N PHE A 99 13.60 -3.39 12.68
CA PHE A 99 14.88 -2.88 13.18
C PHE A 99 15.61 -4.04 13.87
N GLY A 100 16.45 -4.74 13.12
CA GLY A 100 17.17 -5.92 13.60
C GLY A 100 17.74 -5.73 15.01
N THR A 101 17.61 -6.77 15.83
CA THR A 101 18.10 -6.82 17.21
C THR A 101 19.61 -6.56 17.27
N ALA A 102 20.02 -5.31 17.39
CA ALA A 102 21.38 -4.94 17.78
C ALA A 102 21.50 -5.07 19.31
N SER A 103 21.35 -6.29 19.82
CA SER A 103 21.74 -6.62 21.19
C SER A 103 22.95 -7.56 21.13
N GLY A 104 24.11 -6.95 20.91
CA GLY A 104 25.41 -7.59 20.87
C GLY A 104 26.38 -6.76 21.69
N SER A 105 26.52 -7.18 22.94
CA SER A 105 27.42 -6.70 24.00
C SER A 105 28.75 -6.12 23.54
N GLY A 106 29.17 -5.03 24.21
CA GLY A 106 30.39 -4.30 23.91
C GLY A 106 31.67 -5.14 24.00
N ARG A 107 32.47 -5.09 22.95
CA ARG A 107 33.94 -5.20 23.01
C ARG A 107 34.55 -4.73 21.68
N LEU A 108 35.57 -3.86 21.78
CA LEU A 108 36.56 -3.51 20.74
C LEU A 108 36.10 -2.55 19.64
N LYS A 109 36.07 -1.25 19.97
CA LYS A 109 36.20 -0.13 19.02
C LYS A 109 37.19 0.89 19.60
N LYS A 110 38.39 0.45 19.94
CA LYS A 110 39.55 1.32 20.16
C LYS A 110 40.66 0.71 19.33
N THR A 111 40.83 1.24 18.11
CA THR A 111 42.04 1.17 17.25
C THR A 111 41.65 1.41 15.79
N LEU A 112 41.04 2.56 15.46
CA LEU A 112 40.98 3.07 14.08
C LEU A 112 40.94 4.62 14.06
N GLN A 113 41.34 5.26 15.16
CA GLN A 113 41.46 6.72 15.28
C GLN A 113 42.90 7.17 15.54
N GLU A 114 43.80 6.27 15.93
CA GLU A 114 45.23 6.59 16.15
C GLU A 114 46.05 6.50 14.85
N ASP A 115 45.67 5.66 13.89
CA ASP A 115 46.41 5.51 12.61
C ASP A 115 46.26 6.70 11.65
N PHE A 116 45.25 7.56 11.87
CA PHE A 116 45.03 8.73 11.03
C PHE A 116 45.85 9.95 11.50
N ASN A 117 46.24 9.99 12.78
CA ASN A 117 46.91 11.16 13.37
C ASN A 117 48.45 11.08 13.33
N VAL A 118 49.03 9.91 13.02
CA VAL A 118 50.50 9.74 12.92
C VAL A 118 51.05 10.11 11.54
N ARG A 119 50.22 10.15 10.48
CA ARG A 119 50.64 10.54 9.12
C ARG A 119 50.56 12.04 8.82
N ALA A 120 50.08 12.85 9.76
CA ALA A 120 49.98 14.31 9.59
C ALA A 120 51.18 15.08 10.19
N ASP A 121 52.02 14.44 11.01
CA ASP A 121 53.18 15.06 11.69
C ASP A 121 54.55 14.69 11.06
N GLN A 122 54.57 14.25 9.79
CA GLN A 122 55.80 13.96 9.04
C GLN A 122 55.92 14.67 7.68
N LEU A 123 55.31 15.85 7.53
CA LEU A 123 55.67 16.83 6.49
C LEU A 123 55.79 18.23 7.08
#